data_AF-A0A2E0LA67-F1
#
_entry.id   AF-A0A2E0LA67-F1
#
_cell.length_a   1.000
_cell.length_b   1.000
_cell.length_c   1.000
_cell.angle_alpha   90.00
_cell.angle_beta   90.00
_cell.angle_gamma   90.00
#
_symmetry.space_group_name_H-M   'P 1'
#
loop_
_entity.id
_entity.type
_entity.pdbx_description
1 polymer ?
#
loop_
_entity_poly.entity_id
_entity_poly.type
_entity_poly.pdbx_seq_one_letter_code
_entity_poly.pdbx_strand_id
1 'polypeptide(L)'
;MQHTPADKNKPQTPRVQSTPAAEPAIRLTPYQQSVMALQKSIGNAAVQRLLHEGGPLPAAIASAMPSSRIARDPDVPNPPPWSEEDATVRAVQRELRRLGLYHLRIDGDYGPGTDAAMVEAFGGDEFRTLGAAETQTRLAAAEPPPGRRGEHEFRYGEMFKDGVLDMTLGLGYDEALESGDRNVEVDQMTQVLESRGFAEDQALAARIYRQAGRTLGPSAFGKFFVKENALTYTPPAGPPREIHAVVRLVANPEGTHGAEAASAFREGMAQSDTTYYSGHGRYGSGPDFDRNFGRFDLLDAEGNITQTILDYEVLERVLRQEGRRHGRGAWAQFLWRHRNNRINVELSNAGNLYLNPRNLHRGEFGGRLIYWALEQEGGGAELQTGEGGAIDQAVEQEDERRYRVVVFNGCRTQDYERSIRGTPGMDDRSTELITTRQTVYGDETVWNTLAAFLDSIIGQQSAEETVRGMEQQQEDNPAQGGIFRRSGSRYDPRTR
;
A
#
# COMPACT_ATOMS: atom_id res chain seq x y z
N MET A 1 -10.10 -71.22 58.64
CA MET A 1 -11.54 -70.89 58.76
C MET A 1 -11.99 -70.40 57.39
N GLN A 2 -12.33 -71.29 56.46
CA GLN A 2 -13.69 -71.82 56.17
C GLN A 2 -14.72 -70.75 55.79
N HIS A 3 -14.96 -70.56 54.48
CA HIS A 3 -16.23 -70.92 53.83
C HIS A 3 -16.14 -70.77 52.29
N THR A 4 -16.77 -71.71 51.59
CA THR A 4 -16.94 -71.87 50.13
C THR A 4 -18.44 -72.24 49.89
N PRO A 5 -18.94 -72.51 48.67
CA PRO A 5 -19.41 -71.66 47.55
C PRO A 5 -20.92 -71.87 47.22
N ALA A 6 -21.45 -71.28 46.14
CA ALA A 6 -22.59 -71.81 45.36
C ALA A 6 -22.71 -71.12 43.96
N ASP A 7 -23.54 -71.65 43.06
CA ASP A 7 -23.22 -72.34 41.81
C ASP A 7 -24.30 -72.00 40.73
N LYS A 8 -23.93 -72.13 39.44
CA LYS A 8 -24.73 -72.46 38.21
C LYS A 8 -25.97 -71.68 37.66
N ASN A 9 -25.88 -71.50 36.33
CA ASN A 9 -26.84 -71.76 35.22
C ASN A 9 -27.41 -70.60 34.33
N LYS A 10 -27.12 -70.71 33.02
CA LYS A 10 -27.70 -70.07 31.79
C LYS A 10 -29.21 -70.41 31.60
N PRO A 11 -30.05 -69.82 30.67
CA PRO A 11 -29.74 -69.46 29.26
C PRO A 11 -30.62 -68.37 28.51
N GLN A 12 -30.33 -68.19 27.20
CA GLN A 12 -31.17 -67.75 26.04
C GLN A 12 -31.58 -66.27 25.79
N THR A 13 -31.29 -65.80 24.56
CA THR A 13 -31.84 -64.66 23.77
C THR A 13 -33.14 -65.07 23.01
N PRO A 14 -33.83 -64.27 22.15
CA PRO A 14 -34.06 -62.80 21.96
C PRO A 14 -35.55 -62.44 21.62
N ARG A 15 -35.96 -61.16 21.49
CA ARG A 15 -36.87 -60.66 20.40
C ARG A 15 -37.06 -59.14 20.39
N VAL A 16 -37.21 -58.61 19.18
CA VAL A 16 -37.31 -57.20 18.75
C VAL A 16 -38.77 -56.85 18.38
N GLN A 17 -39.08 -55.54 18.31
CA GLN A 17 -40.14 -54.80 17.57
C GLN A 17 -41.01 -53.96 18.53
N SER A 18 -41.37 -52.68 18.30
CA SER A 18 -41.03 -51.63 17.32
C SER A 18 -41.81 -50.36 17.75
N THR A 19 -41.20 -49.21 17.49
CA THR A 19 -41.65 -47.78 17.39
C THR A 19 -43.01 -47.52 16.70
N PRO A 20 -43.55 -46.27 16.49
CA PRO A 20 -43.03 -44.89 16.73
C PRO A 20 -44.06 -43.82 17.25
N ALA A 21 -43.56 -42.66 17.72
CA ALA A 21 -44.20 -41.35 17.48
C ALA A 21 -43.14 -40.24 17.48
N ALA A 22 -43.07 -39.50 16.37
CA ALA A 22 -42.16 -38.40 16.07
C ALA A 22 -42.90 -37.06 16.19
N GLU A 23 -42.26 -35.90 16.27
CA GLU A 23 -40.95 -35.48 16.77
C GLU A 23 -41.04 -33.95 16.92
N PRO A 24 -40.29 -33.36 17.87
CA PRO A 24 -40.02 -31.93 17.98
C PRO A 24 -39.01 -31.44 16.92
N ALA A 25 -38.90 -30.11 16.76
CA ALA A 25 -38.07 -29.38 15.80
C ALA A 25 -36.78 -30.11 15.35
N ILE A 26 -36.69 -30.41 14.05
CA ILE A 26 -35.54 -31.10 13.46
C ILE A 26 -34.30 -30.23 13.63
N ARG A 27 -33.45 -30.66 14.57
CA ARG A 27 -32.03 -30.35 14.54
C ARG A 27 -31.49 -30.83 13.21
N LEU A 28 -30.94 -29.92 12.41
CA LEU A 28 -30.24 -30.26 11.17
C LEU A 28 -29.26 -31.39 11.46
N THR A 29 -29.31 -32.44 10.64
CA THR A 29 -28.34 -33.53 10.73
C THR A 29 -26.93 -32.95 10.59
N PRO A 30 -25.91 -33.56 11.21
CA PRO A 30 -24.52 -33.15 11.01
C PRO A 30 -24.17 -33.06 9.52
N TYR A 31 -24.76 -33.92 8.68
CA TYR A 31 -24.65 -33.86 7.22
C TYR A 31 -25.19 -32.54 6.63
N GLN A 32 -26.42 -32.16 6.98
CA GLN A 32 -27.02 -30.90 6.52
C GLN A 32 -26.26 -29.68 7.05
N GLN A 33 -25.72 -29.75 8.27
CA GLN A 33 -24.87 -28.70 8.84
C GLN A 33 -23.52 -28.61 8.09
N SER A 34 -22.91 -29.75 7.76
CA SER A 34 -21.67 -29.81 6.98
C SER A 34 -21.87 -29.31 5.56
N VAL A 35 -22.99 -29.64 4.90
CA VAL A 35 -23.30 -29.12 3.56
C VAL A 35 -23.51 -27.61 3.61
N MET A 36 -24.21 -27.07 4.62
CA MET A 36 -24.37 -25.62 4.78
C MET A 36 -23.06 -24.90 5.13
N ALA A 37 -22.19 -25.50 5.94
CA ALA A 37 -20.86 -24.94 6.24
C ALA A 37 -19.98 -24.93 4.99
N LEU A 38 -20.01 -26.00 4.21
CA LEU A 38 -19.30 -26.11 2.94
C LEU A 38 -19.83 -25.11 1.90
N GLN A 39 -21.15 -24.95 1.80
CA GLN A 39 -21.79 -23.99 0.92
C GLN A 39 -21.39 -22.54 1.25
N LYS A 40 -21.21 -22.23 2.54
CA LYS A 40 -20.70 -20.93 3.01
C LYS A 40 -19.22 -20.73 2.77
N SER A 41 -18.41 -21.79 2.63
CA SER A 41 -16.95 -21.66 2.47
C SER A 41 -16.47 -21.69 1.02
N ILE A 42 -17.11 -22.47 0.14
CA ILE A 42 -16.65 -22.65 -1.27
C ILE A 42 -17.69 -22.23 -2.31
N GLY A 43 -18.87 -21.79 -1.89
CA GLY A 43 -19.95 -21.33 -2.77
C GLY A 43 -20.74 -22.44 -3.46
N ASN A 44 -21.95 -22.10 -3.90
CA ASN A 44 -22.96 -23.06 -4.37
C ASN A 44 -22.52 -23.87 -5.60
N ALA A 45 -21.78 -23.26 -6.52
CA ALA A 45 -21.33 -23.89 -7.77
C ALA A 45 -20.23 -24.95 -7.55
N ALA A 46 -19.46 -24.85 -6.47
CA ALA A 46 -18.48 -25.86 -6.08
C ALA A 46 -19.15 -27.03 -5.34
N VAL A 47 -20.14 -26.74 -4.49
CA VAL A 47 -20.95 -27.76 -3.80
C VAL A 47 -21.75 -28.61 -4.80
N GLN A 48 -22.32 -28.02 -5.85
CA GLN A 48 -23.05 -28.79 -6.87
C GLN A 48 -22.14 -29.70 -7.69
N ARG A 49 -20.90 -29.27 -8.02
CA ARG A 49 -19.91 -30.15 -8.68
C ARG A 49 -19.52 -31.33 -7.79
N LEU A 50 -19.31 -31.09 -6.49
CA LEU A 50 -18.96 -32.13 -5.52
C LEU A 50 -20.08 -33.15 -5.32
N LEU A 51 -21.34 -32.71 -5.33
CA LEU A 51 -22.51 -33.58 -5.23
C LEU A 51 -22.74 -34.39 -6.52
N HIS A 52 -22.33 -33.86 -7.68
CA HIS A 52 -22.36 -34.57 -8.96
C HIS A 52 -21.31 -35.68 -9.07
N GLU A 53 -20.19 -35.58 -8.35
CA GLU A 53 -19.08 -36.55 -8.40
C GLU A 53 -19.25 -37.76 -7.44
N GLY A 54 -20.33 -37.82 -6.65
CA GLY A 54 -20.92 -39.08 -6.18
C GLY A 54 -20.22 -39.90 -5.07
N GLY A 55 -19.26 -39.34 -4.31
CA GLY A 55 -18.55 -40.06 -3.22
C GLY A 55 -19.13 -39.85 -1.80
N PRO A 56 -18.99 -40.82 -0.86
CA PRO A 56 -19.49 -40.71 0.52
C PRO A 56 -18.65 -39.73 1.39
N LEU A 57 -19.34 -38.72 1.96
CA LEU A 57 -18.75 -37.55 2.63
C LEU A 57 -17.76 -37.82 3.78
N PRO A 58 -17.90 -38.79 4.70
CA PRO A 58 -16.91 -38.96 5.78
C PRO A 58 -15.57 -39.53 5.29
N ALA A 59 -15.62 -40.46 4.34
CA ALA A 59 -14.43 -40.99 3.68
C ALA A 59 -13.86 -40.00 2.65
N ALA A 60 -14.71 -39.17 2.03
CA ALA A 60 -14.27 -38.03 1.24
C ALA A 60 -13.75 -36.87 2.11
N ILE A 61 -14.07 -36.73 3.39
CA ILE A 61 -13.41 -35.70 4.23
C ILE A 61 -12.02 -36.17 4.65
N ALA A 62 -11.79 -37.48 4.83
CA ALA A 62 -10.47 -38.03 5.14
C ALA A 62 -9.60 -38.28 3.88
N SER A 63 -10.19 -38.67 2.76
CA SER A 63 -9.52 -38.87 1.45
C SER A 63 -9.63 -37.67 0.51
N ALA A 64 -10.50 -36.70 0.80
CA ALA A 64 -10.46 -35.32 0.27
C ALA A 64 -10.01 -34.31 1.35
N MET A 65 -9.26 -34.79 2.34
CA MET A 65 -8.09 -34.06 2.81
C MET A 65 -6.89 -34.50 1.95
N PRO A 66 -6.70 -33.98 0.72
CA PRO A 66 -5.35 -33.61 0.39
C PRO A 66 -5.03 -32.40 1.27
N SER A 67 -3.93 -32.49 2.01
CA SER A 67 -3.12 -31.32 2.29
C SER A 67 -2.68 -30.70 0.95
N SER A 68 -3.56 -29.98 0.27
CA SER A 68 -3.32 -29.07 -0.87
C SER A 68 -4.65 -28.37 -1.19
N ARG A 69 -4.80 -27.06 -1.24
CA ARG A 69 -3.86 -25.94 -1.28
C ARG A 69 -4.32 -24.95 -0.21
N ILE A 70 -3.42 -24.63 0.72
CA ILE A 70 -3.26 -23.25 1.19
C ILE A 70 -3.35 -22.38 -0.07
N ALA A 71 -4.21 -21.37 -0.11
CA ALA A 71 -4.18 -20.40 -1.21
C ALA A 71 -2.74 -19.88 -1.28
N ARG A 72 -1.97 -20.43 -2.23
CA ARG A 72 -0.71 -19.86 -2.67
C ARG A 72 -1.08 -18.47 -3.15
N ASP A 73 -0.28 -17.47 -2.80
CA ASP A 73 -0.06 -16.31 -3.68
C ASP A 73 -0.07 -16.82 -5.14
N PRO A 74 -0.68 -16.11 -6.10
CA PRO A 74 -0.97 -16.66 -7.43
C PRO A 74 0.27 -17.35 -8.01
N ASP A 75 0.06 -18.51 -8.65
CA ASP A 75 1.13 -19.33 -9.21
C ASP A 75 2.16 -18.41 -9.89
N VAL A 76 3.41 -18.53 -9.45
CA VAL A 76 4.51 -17.72 -9.96
C VAL A 76 4.46 -17.76 -11.50
N PRO A 77 4.34 -16.61 -12.19
CA PRO A 77 4.24 -16.61 -13.64
C PRO A 77 5.46 -17.29 -14.27
N ASN A 78 5.23 -18.31 -15.11
CA ASN A 78 6.27 -18.99 -15.88
C ASN A 78 7.49 -19.43 -15.02
N PRO A 79 7.32 -20.40 -14.12
CA PRO A 79 8.42 -20.83 -13.27
C PRO A 79 9.53 -21.52 -14.09
N PRO A 80 10.79 -21.51 -13.62
CA PRO A 80 11.89 -22.17 -14.33
C PRO A 80 11.63 -23.68 -14.54
N PRO A 81 12.20 -24.32 -15.58
CA PRO A 81 11.96 -25.74 -15.88
C PRO A 81 12.27 -26.72 -14.73
N TRP A 82 13.13 -26.30 -13.80
CA TRP A 82 13.58 -27.07 -12.65
C TRP A 82 12.79 -26.78 -11.35
N SER A 83 11.74 -25.94 -11.41
CA SER A 83 10.99 -25.50 -10.23
C SER A 83 10.26 -26.61 -9.48
N GLU A 84 9.98 -27.73 -10.14
CA GLU A 84 9.34 -28.91 -9.54
C GLU A 84 10.36 -29.92 -8.95
N GLU A 85 11.66 -29.67 -9.13
CA GLU A 85 12.72 -30.56 -8.66
C GLU A 85 13.18 -30.17 -7.23
N ASP A 86 12.62 -30.81 -6.19
CA ASP A 86 12.90 -30.52 -4.77
C ASP A 86 14.40 -30.34 -4.45
N ALA A 87 15.25 -31.27 -4.91
CA ALA A 87 16.68 -31.20 -4.64
C ALA A 87 17.35 -29.96 -5.27
N THR A 88 16.94 -29.60 -6.49
CA THR A 88 17.41 -28.43 -7.22
C THR A 88 16.93 -27.15 -6.55
N VAL A 89 15.65 -27.06 -6.19
CA VAL A 89 15.09 -25.89 -5.49
C VAL A 89 15.79 -25.69 -4.14
N ARG A 90 16.05 -26.76 -3.37
CA ARG A 90 16.82 -26.64 -2.12
C ARG A 90 18.25 -26.15 -2.34
N ALA A 91 18.89 -26.52 -3.44
CA ALA A 91 20.22 -26.02 -3.78
C ALA A 91 20.17 -24.51 -4.09
N VAL A 92 19.22 -24.10 -4.92
CA VAL A 92 18.98 -22.69 -5.25
C VAL A 92 18.67 -21.86 -4.00
N GLN A 93 17.73 -22.30 -3.15
CA GLN A 93 17.38 -21.63 -1.89
C GLN A 93 18.59 -21.49 -0.94
N ARG A 94 19.52 -22.45 -0.94
CA ARG A 94 20.76 -22.35 -0.14
C ARG A 94 21.69 -21.26 -0.66
N GLU A 95 21.88 -21.19 -1.98
CA GLU A 95 22.72 -20.15 -2.59
C GLU A 95 22.10 -18.76 -2.42
N LEU A 96 20.80 -18.61 -2.65
CA LEU A 96 20.10 -17.35 -2.40
C LEU A 96 20.20 -16.91 -0.93
N ARG A 97 20.12 -17.86 0.02
CA ARG A 97 20.34 -17.57 1.43
C ARG A 97 21.79 -17.19 1.75
N ARG A 98 22.77 -17.81 1.09
CA ARG A 98 24.19 -17.42 1.20
C ARG A 98 24.42 -16.00 0.71
N LEU A 99 23.74 -15.60 -0.37
CA LEU A 99 23.75 -14.23 -0.91
C LEU A 99 22.99 -13.23 -0.04
N GLY A 100 22.22 -13.68 0.96
CA GLY A 100 21.40 -12.81 1.80
C GLY A 100 20.07 -12.40 1.16
N LEU A 101 19.71 -12.95 0.00
CA LEU A 101 18.50 -12.61 -0.76
C LEU A 101 17.27 -13.46 -0.36
N TYR A 102 17.46 -14.52 0.42
CA TYR A 102 16.41 -15.44 0.85
C TYR A 102 16.48 -15.71 2.35
N HIS A 103 15.41 -15.36 3.09
CA HIS A 103 15.36 -15.48 4.57
C HIS A 103 14.39 -16.56 5.06
N LEU A 104 13.77 -17.28 4.12
CA LEU A 104 12.79 -18.31 4.36
C LEU A 104 13.43 -19.66 4.73
N ARG A 105 12.58 -20.61 5.14
CA ARG A 105 13.02 -21.99 5.37
C ARG A 105 13.35 -22.63 4.03
N ILE A 106 14.50 -23.28 3.96
CA ILE A 106 14.85 -24.13 2.80
C ILE A 106 13.96 -25.37 2.83
N ASP A 107 12.90 -25.36 2.02
CA ASP A 107 11.84 -26.35 2.00
C ASP A 107 11.71 -27.10 0.68
N GLY A 108 12.45 -26.69 -0.36
CA GLY A 108 12.40 -27.33 -1.68
C GLY A 108 11.18 -26.95 -2.51
N ASP A 109 10.35 -26.04 -2.01
CA ASP A 109 9.18 -25.55 -2.73
C ASP A 109 9.52 -24.26 -3.48
N TYR A 110 9.33 -24.26 -4.80
CA TYR A 110 9.48 -23.05 -5.60
C TYR A 110 8.23 -22.17 -5.46
N GLY A 111 8.25 -21.32 -4.43
CA GLY A 111 7.18 -20.36 -4.16
C GLY A 111 7.57 -18.91 -4.47
N PRO A 112 6.66 -17.96 -4.21
CA PRO A 112 6.86 -16.53 -4.45
C PRO A 112 8.12 -15.97 -3.78
N GLY A 113 8.50 -16.50 -2.62
CA GLY A 113 9.73 -16.09 -1.93
C GLY A 113 11.01 -16.53 -2.64
N THR A 114 11.00 -17.72 -3.25
CA THR A 114 12.12 -18.18 -4.05
C THR A 114 12.20 -17.35 -5.33
N ASP A 115 11.06 -17.10 -5.98
CA ASP A 115 11.00 -16.30 -7.21
C ASP A 115 11.44 -14.85 -7.01
N ALA A 116 10.93 -14.19 -5.97
CA ALA A 116 11.37 -12.87 -5.51
C ALA A 116 12.89 -12.77 -5.36
N ALA A 117 13.50 -13.75 -4.70
CA ALA A 117 14.95 -13.80 -4.50
C ALA A 117 15.72 -14.08 -5.78
N MET A 118 15.15 -14.86 -6.72
CA MET A 118 15.72 -15.07 -8.06
C MET A 118 15.68 -13.79 -8.90
N VAL A 119 14.58 -13.02 -8.83
CA VAL A 119 14.48 -11.70 -9.48
C VAL A 119 15.53 -10.74 -8.93
N GLU A 120 15.76 -10.72 -7.62
CA GLU A 120 16.86 -9.90 -7.05
C GLU A 120 18.24 -10.40 -7.51
N ALA A 121 18.47 -11.71 -7.50
CA ALA A 121 19.77 -12.29 -7.87
C ALA A 121 20.13 -12.04 -9.34
N PHE A 122 19.17 -12.16 -10.26
CA PHE A 122 19.39 -12.00 -11.71
C PHE A 122 19.02 -10.61 -12.23
N GLY A 123 18.33 -9.82 -11.41
CA GLY A 123 17.82 -8.50 -11.74
C GLY A 123 16.64 -8.48 -12.71
N GLY A 124 16.07 -9.63 -13.07
CA GLY A 124 14.98 -9.75 -14.05
C GLY A 124 14.63 -11.21 -14.34
N ASP A 125 13.84 -11.45 -15.39
CA ASP A 125 13.20 -12.76 -15.62
C ASP A 125 14.03 -13.77 -16.43
N GLU A 126 15.30 -13.48 -16.75
CA GLU A 126 16.12 -14.36 -17.61
C GLU A 126 16.29 -15.78 -17.03
N PHE A 127 16.33 -15.90 -15.69
CA PHE A 127 16.48 -17.16 -14.99
C PHE A 127 15.34 -18.14 -15.27
N ARG A 128 14.16 -17.65 -15.69
CA ARG A 128 13.00 -18.47 -16.04
C ARG A 128 13.27 -19.40 -17.21
N THR A 129 14.28 -19.11 -18.03
CA THR A 129 14.66 -19.94 -19.19
C THR A 129 15.93 -20.76 -18.97
N LEU A 130 16.63 -20.55 -17.85
CA LEU A 130 17.90 -21.22 -17.58
C LEU A 130 17.71 -22.65 -17.10
N GLY A 131 18.62 -23.54 -17.50
CA GLY A 131 18.72 -24.88 -16.95
C GLY A 131 19.21 -24.87 -15.50
N ALA A 132 18.90 -25.93 -14.75
CA ALA A 132 19.28 -26.09 -13.34
C ALA A 132 20.79 -25.92 -13.11
N ALA A 133 21.61 -26.58 -13.94
CA ALA A 133 23.08 -26.57 -13.80
C ALA A 133 23.67 -25.17 -14.02
N GLU A 134 23.17 -24.44 -15.02
CA GLU A 134 23.60 -23.07 -15.30
C GLU A 134 23.17 -22.12 -14.19
N THR A 135 21.92 -22.22 -13.73
CA THR A 135 21.38 -21.43 -12.62
C THR A 135 22.25 -21.59 -11.36
N GLN A 136 22.53 -22.83 -10.97
CA GLN A 136 23.36 -23.12 -9.81
C GLN A 136 24.79 -22.62 -9.98
N THR A 137 25.37 -22.74 -11.19
CA THR A 137 26.72 -22.26 -11.47
C THR A 137 26.82 -20.74 -11.30
N ARG A 138 25.86 -19.99 -11.84
CA ARG A 138 25.83 -18.52 -11.72
C ARG A 138 25.62 -18.07 -10.27
N LEU A 139 24.66 -18.67 -9.57
CA LEU A 139 24.41 -18.37 -8.15
C LEU A 139 25.59 -18.73 -7.25
N ALA A 140 26.30 -19.83 -7.52
CA ALA A 140 27.49 -20.22 -6.77
C ALA A 140 28.67 -19.27 -7.01
N ALA A 141 28.78 -18.71 -8.21
CA ALA A 141 29.81 -17.73 -8.56
C ALA A 141 29.50 -16.30 -8.04
N ALA A 142 28.23 -16.01 -7.74
CA ALA A 142 27.79 -14.70 -7.29
C ALA A 142 28.31 -14.34 -5.89
N GLU A 143 28.54 -13.05 -5.69
CA GLU A 143 28.86 -12.46 -4.39
C GLU A 143 27.59 -11.82 -3.78
N PRO A 144 27.46 -11.79 -2.44
CA PRO A 144 26.38 -11.06 -1.79
C PRO A 144 26.35 -9.59 -2.26
N PRO A 145 25.16 -8.98 -2.43
CA PRO A 145 25.05 -7.55 -2.71
C PRO A 145 25.81 -6.70 -1.68
N PRO A 146 26.35 -5.55 -2.11
CA PRO A 146 27.03 -4.63 -1.20
C PRO A 146 26.02 -3.98 -0.25
N GLY A 147 26.20 -4.15 1.05
CA GLY A 147 25.31 -3.54 2.03
C GLY A 147 25.83 -3.67 3.46
N ARG A 148 25.29 -2.86 4.38
CA ARG A 148 25.62 -2.96 5.80
C ARG A 148 24.79 -4.05 6.46
N ARG A 149 25.44 -4.91 7.24
CA ARG A 149 24.74 -5.95 7.99
C ARG A 149 23.66 -5.35 8.88
N GLY A 150 22.41 -5.77 8.66
CA GLY A 150 21.25 -5.31 9.42
C GLY A 150 20.52 -4.11 8.80
N GLU A 151 20.99 -3.59 7.67
CA GLU A 151 20.18 -2.71 6.83
C GLU A 151 19.33 -3.54 5.85
N HIS A 152 18.28 -2.92 5.34
CA HIS A 152 17.33 -3.47 4.40
C HIS A 152 17.56 -2.81 3.04
N GLU A 153 17.96 -3.59 2.05
CA GLU A 153 17.98 -3.12 0.67
C GLU A 153 16.56 -3.03 0.13
N PHE A 154 16.28 -2.00 -0.67
CA PHE A 154 15.10 -2.05 -1.51
C PHE A 154 15.23 -3.18 -2.55
N ARG A 155 14.09 -3.61 -3.09
CA ARG A 155 14.03 -4.69 -4.08
C ARG A 155 14.34 -4.13 -5.47
N TYR A 156 15.58 -3.70 -5.65
CA TYR A 156 16.04 -3.05 -6.88
C TYR A 156 15.98 -3.98 -8.09
N GLY A 157 16.15 -5.29 -7.90
CA GLY A 157 15.96 -6.27 -8.96
C GLY A 157 14.53 -6.22 -9.51
N GLU A 158 13.52 -6.18 -8.64
CA GLU A 158 12.14 -6.00 -9.07
C GLU A 158 11.86 -4.62 -9.67
N MET A 159 12.34 -3.54 -9.05
CA MET A 159 12.10 -2.16 -9.54
C MET A 159 12.72 -1.91 -10.91
N PHE A 160 13.85 -2.55 -11.22
CA PHE A 160 14.63 -2.30 -12.44
C PHE A 160 14.49 -3.39 -13.50
N LYS A 161 13.61 -4.38 -13.30
CA LYS A 161 13.57 -5.60 -14.11
C LYS A 161 13.34 -5.36 -15.60
N ASP A 162 12.63 -4.29 -15.95
CA ASP A 162 12.28 -3.92 -17.32
C ASP A 162 13.12 -2.76 -17.88
N GLY A 163 14.19 -2.37 -17.17
CA GLY A 163 15.14 -1.35 -17.63
C GLY A 163 14.70 0.09 -17.34
N VAL A 164 13.61 0.29 -16.58
CA VAL A 164 13.09 1.63 -16.26
C VAL A 164 12.83 1.75 -14.78
N LEU A 165 13.35 2.82 -14.17
CA LEU A 165 12.94 3.31 -12.87
C LEU A 165 11.85 4.37 -13.07
N ASP A 166 10.62 4.03 -12.70
CA ASP A 166 9.47 4.93 -12.75
C ASP A 166 9.20 5.58 -11.39
N MET A 167 9.11 6.90 -11.39
CA MET A 167 8.92 7.71 -10.19
C MET A 167 7.79 8.71 -10.37
N THR A 168 6.84 8.75 -9.43
CA THR A 168 5.82 9.81 -9.36
C THR A 168 6.08 10.72 -8.16
N LEU A 169 6.24 12.02 -8.40
CA LEU A 169 6.44 13.05 -7.37
C LEU A 169 5.19 13.92 -7.30
N GLY A 170 4.45 13.87 -6.19
CA GLY A 170 3.30 14.72 -5.91
C GLY A 170 3.69 15.90 -5.05
N LEU A 171 3.36 17.11 -5.51
CA LEU A 171 3.42 18.33 -4.73
C LEU A 171 2.01 18.74 -4.31
N GLY A 172 1.78 18.73 -3.01
CA GLY A 172 0.50 19.09 -2.41
C GLY A 172 0.17 20.57 -2.58
N TYR A 173 -1.11 20.90 -2.41
CA TYR A 173 -1.55 22.28 -2.49
C TYR A 173 -1.10 23.06 -1.24
N ASP A 174 -0.43 24.20 -1.45
CA ASP A 174 -0.07 25.13 -0.37
C ASP A 174 -0.90 26.42 -0.47
N GLU A 175 -1.77 26.63 0.51
CA GLU A 175 -2.58 27.84 0.64
C GLU A 175 -1.75 29.10 0.91
N ALA A 176 -0.53 29.00 1.44
CA ALA A 176 0.33 30.15 1.74
C ALA A 176 0.83 30.85 0.47
N LEU A 177 0.98 30.10 -0.63
CA LEU A 177 1.45 30.60 -1.93
C LEU A 177 0.38 31.38 -2.70
N GLU A 178 -0.87 31.44 -2.22
CA GLU A 178 -1.92 32.22 -2.89
C GLU A 178 -1.63 33.71 -2.98
N SER A 179 -0.77 34.21 -2.09
CA SER A 179 -0.31 35.61 -2.05
C SER A 179 1.02 35.86 -2.79
N GLY A 180 1.67 34.81 -3.29
CA GLY A 180 2.98 34.83 -3.94
C GLY A 180 2.99 34.21 -5.34
N ASP A 181 4.19 33.96 -5.88
CA ASP A 181 4.35 33.20 -7.12
C ASP A 181 4.09 31.71 -6.84
N ARG A 182 2.99 31.20 -7.38
CA ARG A 182 2.49 29.85 -7.14
C ARG A 182 3.36 28.76 -7.78
N ASN A 183 4.28 29.13 -8.68
CA ASN A 183 5.15 28.17 -9.35
C ASN A 183 6.50 27.97 -8.67
N VAL A 184 6.84 28.74 -7.62
CA VAL A 184 8.16 28.69 -6.98
C VAL A 184 8.57 27.28 -6.59
N GLU A 185 7.66 26.52 -5.98
CA GLU A 185 7.91 25.15 -5.57
C GLU A 185 8.11 24.19 -6.75
N VAL A 186 7.28 24.33 -7.79
CA VAL A 186 7.40 23.54 -9.02
C VAL A 186 8.71 23.83 -9.73
N ASP A 187 9.13 25.11 -9.77
CA ASP A 187 10.38 25.55 -10.36
C ASP A 187 11.59 25.04 -9.56
N GLN A 188 11.51 25.03 -8.22
CA GLN A 188 12.55 24.46 -7.36
C GLN A 188 12.70 22.95 -7.55
N MET A 189 11.59 22.19 -7.64
CA MET A 189 11.65 20.76 -7.98
C MET A 189 12.22 20.52 -9.37
N THR A 190 11.83 21.36 -10.34
CA THR A 190 12.34 21.31 -11.70
C THR A 190 13.86 21.51 -11.70
N GLN A 191 14.37 22.51 -10.99
CA GLN A 191 15.80 22.77 -10.86
C GLN A 191 16.56 21.61 -10.19
N VAL A 192 15.98 20.98 -9.16
CA VAL A 192 16.55 19.80 -8.50
C VAL A 192 16.71 18.61 -9.46
N LEU A 193 15.75 18.44 -10.38
CA LEU A 193 15.77 17.40 -11.40
C LEU A 193 16.79 17.75 -12.50
N GLU A 194 16.75 18.96 -13.03
CA GLU A 194 17.67 19.45 -14.05
C GLU A 194 19.13 19.40 -13.60
N SER A 195 19.41 19.78 -12.34
CA SER A 195 20.76 19.70 -11.77
C SER A 195 21.29 18.26 -11.66
N ARG A 196 20.41 17.26 -11.70
CA ARG A 196 20.73 15.82 -11.70
C ARG A 196 20.77 15.22 -13.10
N GLY A 197 20.64 16.07 -14.13
CA GLY A 197 20.69 15.67 -15.54
C GLY A 197 19.40 15.10 -16.09
N PHE A 198 18.27 15.34 -15.42
CA PHE A 198 16.97 15.07 -16.02
C PHE A 198 16.57 16.22 -16.96
N ALA A 199 15.85 15.91 -18.02
CA ALA A 199 15.27 16.89 -18.94
C ALA A 199 13.77 16.65 -19.11
N GLU A 200 12.97 17.72 -19.16
CA GLU A 200 11.53 17.61 -19.42
C GLU A 200 11.30 17.13 -20.86
N ASP A 201 10.82 15.88 -21.01
CA ASP A 201 10.54 15.26 -22.31
C ASP A 201 9.50 14.13 -22.18
N GLN A 202 8.22 14.50 -22.31
CA GLN A 202 7.11 13.55 -22.25
C GLN A 202 7.10 12.56 -23.43
N ALA A 203 7.59 12.96 -24.61
CA ALA A 203 7.61 12.08 -25.77
C ALA A 203 8.65 10.97 -25.59
N LEU A 204 9.81 11.32 -25.02
CA LEU A 204 10.83 10.37 -24.63
C LEU A 204 10.35 9.43 -23.52
N ALA A 205 9.69 9.97 -22.48
CA ALA A 205 9.09 9.15 -21.42
C ALA A 205 8.13 8.09 -21.98
N ALA A 206 7.22 8.49 -22.88
CA ALA A 206 6.29 7.58 -23.56
C ALA A 206 7.01 6.49 -24.37
N ARG A 207 8.13 6.82 -25.00
CA ARG A 207 8.95 5.87 -25.77
C ARG A 207 9.62 4.85 -24.85
N ILE A 208 10.22 5.32 -23.75
CA ILE A 208 10.90 4.49 -22.76
C ILE A 208 9.91 3.52 -22.12
N TYR A 209 8.75 4.00 -21.65
CA TYR A 209 7.72 3.12 -21.10
C TYR A 209 7.29 2.04 -22.10
N ARG A 210 7.02 2.40 -23.36
CA ARG A 210 6.63 1.42 -24.38
C ARG A 210 7.70 0.35 -24.61
N GLN A 211 8.98 0.72 -24.58
CA GLN A 211 10.09 -0.23 -24.70
C GLN A 211 10.16 -1.18 -23.51
N ALA A 212 9.80 -0.71 -22.32
CA ALA A 212 9.70 -1.50 -21.10
C ALA A 212 8.37 -2.27 -20.95
N GLY A 213 7.48 -2.21 -21.96
CA GLY A 213 6.14 -2.82 -21.88
C GLY A 213 5.17 -2.11 -20.94
N ARG A 214 5.49 -0.88 -20.52
CA ARG A 214 4.62 0.02 -19.73
C ARG A 214 3.89 1.02 -20.65
N THR A 215 2.88 1.69 -20.11
CA THR A 215 2.18 2.78 -20.80
C THR A 215 2.10 4.01 -19.90
N LEU A 216 2.12 5.21 -20.50
CA LEU A 216 1.63 6.39 -19.80
C LEU A 216 0.17 6.14 -19.44
N GLY A 217 -0.19 6.30 -18.17
CA GLY A 217 -1.57 6.10 -17.76
C GLY A 217 -2.50 7.19 -18.32
N PRO A 218 -3.82 6.95 -18.19
CA PRO A 218 -4.84 7.65 -18.94
C PRO A 218 -4.92 9.15 -18.65
N SER A 219 -4.45 9.58 -17.47
CA SER A 219 -4.47 10.99 -17.09
C SER A 219 -3.38 11.81 -17.80
N ALA A 220 -2.20 11.22 -18.05
CA ALA A 220 -0.98 11.87 -18.54
C ALA A 220 -0.67 13.27 -17.93
N PHE A 221 -1.27 13.58 -16.78
CA PHE A 221 -1.22 14.86 -16.11
C PHE A 221 0.09 15.02 -15.33
N GLY A 222 0.69 16.20 -15.39
CA GLY A 222 2.00 16.48 -14.80
C GLY A 222 3.11 16.61 -15.84
N LYS A 223 4.30 17.01 -15.37
CA LYS A 223 5.51 17.15 -16.20
C LYS A 223 6.33 15.87 -16.15
N PHE A 224 6.89 15.45 -17.29
CA PHE A 224 7.69 14.22 -17.38
C PHE A 224 9.14 14.57 -17.63
N PHE A 225 10.00 14.16 -16.70
CA PHE A 225 11.43 14.37 -16.73
C PHE A 225 12.14 13.04 -16.96
N VAL A 226 13.08 13.02 -17.89
CA VAL A 226 13.79 11.80 -18.27
C VAL A 226 15.28 11.96 -18.09
N LYS A 227 15.91 10.89 -17.58
CA LYS A 227 17.35 10.69 -17.64
C LYS A 227 17.62 9.31 -18.24
N GLU A 228 18.09 9.28 -19.49
CA GLU A 228 18.51 8.02 -20.12
C GLU A 228 19.80 7.50 -19.45
N ASN A 229 19.92 6.18 -19.26
CA ASN A 229 21.09 5.55 -18.63
C ASN A 229 21.43 6.22 -17.28
N ALA A 230 20.41 6.40 -16.44
CA ALA A 230 20.53 7.07 -15.16
C ALA A 230 21.48 6.34 -14.21
N LEU A 231 21.55 5.01 -14.32
CA LEU A 231 22.46 4.14 -13.60
C LEU A 231 22.69 2.83 -14.38
N THR A 232 23.82 2.16 -14.09
CA THR A 232 24.05 0.77 -14.49
C THR A 232 23.73 -0.14 -13.30
N TYR A 233 22.71 -0.99 -13.43
CA TYR A 233 22.35 -1.98 -12.42
C TYR A 233 23.15 -3.27 -12.66
N THR A 234 23.86 -3.75 -11.63
CA THR A 234 24.66 -4.97 -11.68
C THR A 234 24.11 -5.99 -10.69
N PRO A 235 23.15 -6.84 -11.10
CA PRO A 235 22.62 -7.86 -10.22
C PRO A 235 23.68 -8.95 -9.91
N PRO A 236 23.60 -9.66 -8.77
CA PRO A 236 24.63 -10.62 -8.35
C PRO A 236 24.98 -11.74 -9.33
N ALA A 237 23.98 -12.27 -10.04
CA ALA A 237 24.09 -13.45 -10.91
C ALA A 237 23.65 -13.20 -12.36
N GLY A 238 23.09 -12.02 -12.64
CA GLY A 238 22.66 -11.61 -13.98
C GLY A 238 23.65 -10.65 -14.66
N PRO A 239 23.46 -10.36 -15.95
CA PRO A 239 24.27 -9.38 -16.64
C PRO A 239 23.97 -7.95 -16.15
N PRO A 240 24.95 -7.04 -16.17
CA PRO A 240 24.71 -5.61 -15.97
C PRO A 240 23.75 -5.05 -17.03
N ARG A 241 22.96 -4.05 -16.65
CA ARG A 241 22.01 -3.37 -17.54
C ARG A 241 21.95 -1.88 -17.26
N GLU A 242 21.68 -1.11 -18.30
CA GLU A 242 21.39 0.32 -18.18
C GLU A 242 19.92 0.51 -17.77
N ILE A 243 19.70 1.41 -16.81
CA ILE A 243 18.36 1.75 -16.33
C ILE A 243 18.09 3.21 -16.69
N HIS A 244 17.01 3.44 -17.43
CA HIS A 244 16.48 4.78 -17.65
C HIS A 244 15.66 5.21 -16.44
N ALA A 245 15.71 6.49 -16.07
CA ALA A 245 14.85 7.04 -15.02
C ALA A 245 13.81 7.98 -15.64
N VAL A 246 12.54 7.78 -15.28
CA VAL A 246 11.43 8.68 -15.62
C VAL A 246 10.81 9.19 -14.34
N VAL A 247 10.71 10.52 -14.24
CA VAL A 247 10.09 11.22 -13.12
C VAL A 247 8.87 11.96 -13.63
N ARG A 248 7.70 11.65 -13.08
CA ARG A 248 6.46 12.39 -13.28
C ARG A 248 6.25 13.35 -12.12
N LEU A 249 6.35 14.65 -12.38
CA LEU A 249 6.04 15.71 -11.42
C LEU A 249 4.55 16.09 -11.54
N VAL A 250 3.77 15.73 -10.52
CA VAL A 250 2.34 16.00 -10.36
C VAL A 250 2.19 17.17 -9.39
N ALA A 251 1.74 18.32 -9.90
CA ALA A 251 1.49 19.51 -9.10
C ALA A 251 0.26 20.25 -9.63
N ASN A 252 -0.42 20.98 -8.76
CA ASN A 252 -1.55 21.84 -9.11
C ASN A 252 -1.39 23.23 -8.47
N PRO A 253 -0.34 23.99 -8.85
CA PRO A 253 -0.04 25.28 -8.21
C PRO A 253 -1.18 26.29 -8.33
N GLU A 254 -1.99 26.19 -9.39
CA GLU A 254 -3.12 27.09 -9.62
C GLU A 254 -4.37 26.73 -8.81
N GLY A 255 -4.47 25.50 -8.30
CA GLY A 255 -5.63 25.00 -7.56
C GLY A 255 -6.82 24.58 -8.43
N THR A 256 -6.66 24.54 -9.75
CA THR A 256 -7.75 24.33 -10.72
C THR A 256 -7.85 22.90 -11.26
N HIS A 257 -6.78 22.11 -11.11
CA HIS A 257 -6.67 20.74 -11.64
C HIS A 257 -6.55 19.68 -10.52
N GLY A 258 -7.32 19.86 -9.44
CA GLY A 258 -7.24 18.98 -8.26
C GLY A 258 -7.53 17.52 -8.62
N ALA A 259 -8.62 17.27 -9.36
CA ALA A 259 -9.04 15.92 -9.74
C ALA A 259 -7.99 15.19 -10.58
N GLU A 260 -7.41 15.90 -11.55
CA GLU A 260 -6.38 15.36 -12.44
C GLU A 260 -5.10 15.05 -11.68
N ALA A 261 -4.68 15.94 -10.76
CA ALA A 261 -3.52 15.74 -9.90
C ALA A 261 -3.71 14.56 -8.94
N ALA A 262 -4.85 14.48 -8.25
CA ALA A 262 -5.17 13.35 -7.37
C ALA A 262 -5.23 12.02 -8.15
N SER A 263 -5.84 12.02 -9.34
CA SER A 263 -5.86 10.83 -10.19
C SER A 263 -4.47 10.40 -10.65
N ALA A 264 -3.63 11.34 -11.07
CA ALA A 264 -2.25 11.09 -11.49
C ALA A 264 -1.39 10.56 -10.34
N PHE A 265 -1.55 11.11 -9.15
CA PHE A 265 -0.80 10.65 -7.99
C PHE A 265 -1.26 9.26 -7.53
N ARG A 266 -2.58 8.97 -7.55
CA ARG A 266 -3.11 7.62 -7.29
C ARG A 266 -2.56 6.59 -8.28
N GLU A 267 -2.51 6.95 -9.57
CA GLU A 267 -1.92 6.12 -10.62
C GLU A 267 -0.46 5.80 -10.29
N GLY A 268 0.33 6.82 -9.92
CA GLY A 268 1.72 6.62 -9.45
C GLY A 268 1.82 5.69 -8.23
N MET A 269 0.96 5.88 -7.22
CA MET A 269 0.94 5.01 -6.03
C MET A 269 0.68 3.53 -6.36
N ALA A 270 -0.07 3.25 -7.44
CA ALA A 270 -0.38 1.89 -7.87
C ALA A 270 0.70 1.31 -8.80
N GLN A 271 1.26 2.12 -9.69
CA GLN A 271 2.03 1.65 -10.85
C GLN A 271 3.52 1.97 -10.81
N SER A 272 3.92 3.08 -10.19
CA SER A 272 5.32 3.51 -10.18
C SER A 272 6.15 2.67 -9.20
N ASP A 273 7.41 2.44 -9.55
CA ASP A 273 8.38 1.77 -8.67
C ASP A 273 8.61 2.61 -7.41
N THR A 274 8.43 3.92 -7.53
CA THR A 274 8.52 4.86 -6.42
C THR A 274 7.48 5.97 -6.53
N THR A 275 6.86 6.31 -5.40
CA THR A 275 5.99 7.49 -5.28
C THR A 275 6.41 8.34 -4.09
N TYR A 276 6.50 9.65 -4.29
CA TYR A 276 6.88 10.60 -3.24
C TYR A 276 5.87 11.73 -3.19
N TYR A 277 5.22 11.94 -2.05
CA TYR A 277 4.40 13.10 -1.79
C TYR A 277 5.15 14.10 -0.91
N SER A 278 5.14 15.37 -1.29
CA SER A 278 5.46 16.48 -0.41
C SER A 278 4.25 17.37 -0.23
N GLY A 279 3.87 17.70 1.00
CA GLY A 279 2.79 18.64 1.25
C GLY A 279 2.11 18.43 2.60
N HIS A 280 0.87 18.90 2.70
CA HIS A 280 0.11 18.81 3.94
C HIS A 280 -0.35 17.38 4.22
N GLY A 281 -0.14 16.92 5.46
CA GLY A 281 -0.62 15.60 5.89
C GLY A 281 -2.09 15.59 6.38
N ARG A 282 -2.73 16.77 6.38
CA ARG A 282 -4.15 17.00 6.69
C ARG A 282 -4.70 16.20 7.87
N TYR A 283 -4.01 16.23 9.02
CA TYR A 283 -4.40 15.49 10.21
C TYR A 283 -4.58 14.00 9.95
N GLY A 284 -3.71 13.42 9.13
CA GLY A 284 -3.69 11.99 8.87
C GLY A 284 -4.81 11.50 7.95
N SER A 285 -5.54 12.37 7.24
CA SER A 285 -6.58 11.94 6.28
C SER A 285 -6.03 11.50 4.93
N GLY A 286 -4.97 12.14 4.43
CA GLY A 286 -4.30 11.82 3.17
C GLY A 286 -3.78 13.06 2.43
N PRO A 287 -3.09 12.87 1.28
CA PRO A 287 -2.64 13.95 0.39
C PRO A 287 -3.78 14.80 -0.17
N ASP A 288 -3.48 16.05 -0.47
CA ASP A 288 -4.37 16.97 -1.19
C ASP A 288 -3.63 17.78 -2.26
N PHE A 289 -4.34 18.04 -3.36
CA PHE A 289 -3.87 18.81 -4.51
C PHE A 289 -4.78 20.01 -4.82
N ASP A 290 -5.75 20.31 -3.97
CA ASP A 290 -6.62 21.47 -4.07
C ASP A 290 -6.90 22.08 -2.69
N ARG A 291 -7.48 23.26 -2.70
CA ARG A 291 -7.89 23.94 -1.47
C ARG A 291 -9.10 23.22 -0.85
N ASN A 292 -8.91 22.58 0.31
CA ASN A 292 -10.01 21.89 1.01
C ASN A 292 -11.20 22.81 1.32
N PHE A 293 -10.92 24.07 1.70
CA PHE A 293 -11.92 25.05 2.09
C PHE A 293 -11.74 26.36 1.35
N GLY A 294 -12.69 26.71 0.47
CA GLY A 294 -12.74 28.00 -0.23
C GLY A 294 -12.91 29.15 0.76
N ARG A 295 -14.03 29.14 1.48
CA ARG A 295 -14.40 30.11 2.52
C ARG A 295 -15.54 29.59 3.39
N PHE A 296 -15.72 30.26 4.52
CA PHE A 296 -16.83 30.07 5.44
C PHE A 296 -17.59 31.39 5.59
N ASP A 297 -18.84 31.42 5.12
CA ASP A 297 -19.72 32.57 5.27
C ASP A 297 -20.67 32.35 6.45
N LEU A 298 -20.48 33.08 7.54
CA LEU A 298 -21.38 33.06 8.70
C LEU A 298 -22.61 33.90 8.43
N LEU A 299 -23.80 33.33 8.65
CA LEU A 299 -25.07 33.99 8.33
C LEU A 299 -25.83 34.44 9.58
N ASP A 300 -26.59 35.53 9.47
CA ASP A 300 -27.55 36.00 10.48
C ASP A 300 -28.87 35.21 10.43
N ALA A 301 -29.91 35.70 11.13
CA ALA A 301 -31.22 35.07 11.22
C ALA A 301 -32.00 35.11 9.89
N GLU A 302 -31.73 36.13 9.08
CA GLU A 302 -32.35 36.45 7.80
C GLU A 302 -31.61 35.80 6.62
N GLY A 303 -30.42 35.23 6.86
CA GLY A 303 -29.59 34.58 5.85
C GLY A 303 -28.55 35.49 5.20
N ASN A 304 -28.35 36.71 5.71
CA ASN A 304 -27.33 37.61 5.21
C ASN A 304 -25.95 37.21 5.74
N ILE A 305 -24.92 37.39 4.91
CA ILE A 305 -23.53 37.18 5.32
C ILE A 305 -23.14 38.24 6.35
N THR A 306 -22.78 37.78 7.53
CA THR A 306 -22.27 38.63 8.63
C THR A 306 -20.75 38.65 8.69
N GLN A 307 -20.11 37.58 8.25
CA GLN A 307 -18.66 37.44 8.26
C GLN A 307 -18.22 36.38 7.25
N THR A 308 -17.21 36.69 6.44
CA THR A 308 -16.51 35.72 5.59
C THR A 308 -15.16 35.40 6.22
N ILE A 309 -14.83 34.11 6.31
CA ILE A 309 -13.59 33.60 6.91
C ILE A 309 -12.92 32.67 5.90
N LEU A 310 -11.62 32.83 5.65
CA LEU A 310 -10.85 32.00 4.71
C LEU A 310 -10.00 30.92 5.39
N ASP A 311 -9.79 31.05 6.70
CA ASP A 311 -8.88 30.22 7.49
C ASP A 311 -9.68 29.49 8.59
N TYR A 312 -9.52 28.17 8.69
CA TYR A 312 -10.28 27.36 9.63
C TYR A 312 -9.83 27.53 11.09
N GLU A 313 -8.60 27.98 11.38
CA GLU A 313 -8.16 28.36 12.72
C GLU A 313 -8.84 29.65 13.17
N VAL A 314 -8.99 30.62 12.25
CA VAL A 314 -9.79 31.82 12.49
C VAL A 314 -11.26 31.44 12.72
N LEU A 315 -11.81 30.54 11.92
CA LEU A 315 -13.16 30.01 12.11
C LEU A 315 -13.31 29.38 13.49
N GLU A 316 -12.37 28.51 13.90
CA GLU A 316 -12.41 27.87 15.22
C GLU A 316 -12.47 28.91 16.34
N ARG A 317 -11.64 29.95 16.25
CA ARG A 317 -11.59 31.03 17.24
C ARG A 317 -12.91 31.78 17.34
N VAL A 318 -13.51 32.15 16.20
CA VAL A 318 -14.80 32.83 16.12
C VAL A 318 -15.91 31.97 16.72
N LEU A 319 -16.01 30.71 16.28
CA LEU A 319 -17.04 29.78 16.75
C LEU A 319 -16.88 29.42 18.23
N ARG A 320 -15.64 29.37 18.74
CA ARG A 320 -15.35 29.18 20.17
C ARG A 320 -15.88 30.34 20.99
N GLN A 321 -15.67 31.58 20.53
CA GLN A 321 -16.15 32.77 21.23
C GLN A 321 -17.68 32.86 21.24
N GLU A 322 -18.31 32.57 20.11
CA GLU A 322 -19.76 32.54 19.98
C GLU A 322 -20.40 31.44 20.85
N GLY A 323 -19.90 30.21 20.74
CA GLY A 323 -20.44 29.05 21.43
C GLY A 323 -20.38 29.14 22.95
N ARG A 324 -19.43 29.90 23.53
CA ARG A 324 -19.28 30.09 24.98
C ARG A 324 -20.56 30.58 25.64
N ARG A 325 -21.32 31.48 25.00
CA ARG A 325 -22.60 32.01 25.52
C ARG A 325 -23.69 30.95 25.64
N HIS A 326 -23.53 29.84 24.93
CA HIS A 326 -24.49 28.73 24.86
C HIS A 326 -23.93 27.43 25.45
N GLY A 327 -22.79 27.48 26.15
CA GLY A 327 -22.13 26.28 26.69
C GLY A 327 -21.60 25.31 25.63
N ARG A 328 -21.33 25.79 24.41
CA ARG A 328 -20.84 24.97 23.28
C ARG A 328 -19.36 25.24 23.01
N GLY A 329 -18.61 24.18 22.71
CA GLY A 329 -17.28 24.31 22.09
C GLY A 329 -17.37 24.69 20.60
N ALA A 330 -16.25 25.06 19.99
CA ALA A 330 -16.19 25.49 18.58
C ALA A 330 -16.85 24.48 17.62
N TRP A 331 -16.53 23.19 17.77
CA TRP A 331 -17.13 22.12 16.94
C TRP A 331 -18.65 22.00 17.11
N ALA A 332 -19.15 22.08 18.35
CA ALA A 332 -20.58 22.01 18.61
C ALA A 332 -21.30 23.26 18.05
N GLN A 333 -20.63 24.41 18.06
CA GLN A 333 -21.14 25.64 17.45
C GLN A 333 -21.15 25.56 15.92
N PHE A 334 -20.11 24.98 15.30
CA PHE A 334 -20.06 24.70 13.87
C PHE A 334 -21.25 23.84 13.44
N LEU A 335 -21.44 22.67 14.07
CA LEU A 335 -22.56 21.77 13.74
C LEU A 335 -23.92 22.42 13.99
N TRP A 336 -24.04 23.25 15.03
CA TRP A 336 -25.28 24.00 15.26
C TRP A 336 -25.53 24.98 14.11
N ARG A 337 -24.53 25.78 13.70
CA ARG A 337 -24.70 26.70 12.58
C ARG A 337 -25.05 25.96 11.30
N HIS A 338 -24.34 24.88 10.98
CA HIS A 338 -24.59 24.09 9.77
C HIS A 338 -26.03 23.54 9.75
N ARG A 339 -26.49 22.90 10.83
CA ARG A 339 -27.86 22.36 10.93
C ARG A 339 -28.97 23.42 10.92
N ASN A 340 -28.64 24.68 11.18
CA ASN A 340 -29.60 25.78 11.21
C ASN A 340 -29.43 26.73 10.01
N ASN A 341 -28.68 26.33 8.97
CA ASN A 341 -28.40 27.16 7.79
C ASN A 341 -27.82 28.54 8.19
N ARG A 342 -26.92 28.57 9.19
CA ARG A 342 -26.23 29.77 9.70
C ARG A 342 -24.75 29.82 9.31
N ILE A 343 -24.33 28.94 8.42
CA ILE A 343 -22.99 28.92 7.84
C ILE A 343 -23.08 28.28 6.46
N ASN A 344 -22.50 28.93 5.46
CA ASN A 344 -22.19 28.31 4.19
C ASN A 344 -20.72 27.93 4.20
N VAL A 345 -20.42 26.71 3.76
CA VAL A 345 -19.05 26.20 3.65
C VAL A 345 -18.79 25.91 2.18
N GLU A 346 -17.81 26.61 1.61
CA GLU A 346 -17.33 26.33 0.27
C GLU A 346 -16.25 25.25 0.36
N LEU A 347 -16.51 24.08 -0.22
CA LEU A 347 -15.63 22.91 -0.19
C LEU A 347 -15.08 22.62 -1.59
N SER A 348 -13.82 22.19 -1.67
CA SER A 348 -13.27 21.47 -2.81
C SER A 348 -12.57 20.22 -2.29
N ASN A 349 -13.00 19.06 -2.75
CA ASN A 349 -12.41 17.77 -2.36
C ASN A 349 -11.96 16.96 -3.59
N ALA A 350 -11.99 17.57 -4.77
CA ALA A 350 -11.68 16.87 -6.02
C ALA A 350 -10.21 16.43 -6.06
N GLY A 351 -9.32 17.22 -5.46
CA GLY A 351 -7.90 16.93 -5.31
C GLY A 351 -7.51 16.18 -4.04
N ASN A 352 -8.48 15.75 -3.22
CA ASN A 352 -8.19 15.04 -1.97
C ASN A 352 -8.10 13.53 -2.22
N LEU A 353 -6.99 12.92 -1.79
CA LEU A 353 -6.82 11.48 -1.70
C LEU A 353 -7.12 11.02 -0.28
N TYR A 354 -8.38 10.67 -0.02
CA TYR A 354 -8.79 10.18 1.29
C TYR A 354 -8.21 8.78 1.55
N LEU A 355 -7.12 8.71 2.31
CA LEU A 355 -6.38 7.47 2.59
C LEU A 355 -6.72 6.85 3.94
N ASN A 356 -7.22 7.60 4.92
CA ASN A 356 -7.44 7.06 6.25
C ASN A 356 -8.81 7.46 6.79
N PRO A 357 -9.78 6.53 6.84
CA PRO A 357 -11.14 6.85 7.26
C PRO A 357 -11.27 7.07 8.77
N ARG A 358 -10.21 6.81 9.55
CA ARG A 358 -10.22 6.98 11.00
C ARG A 358 -9.60 8.31 11.39
N ASN A 359 -10.44 9.23 11.86
CA ASN A 359 -9.99 10.49 12.46
C ASN A 359 -9.27 10.26 13.80
N LEU A 360 -7.94 10.15 13.75
CA LEU A 360 -7.08 10.05 14.94
C LEU A 360 -6.97 11.39 15.69
N HIS A 361 -7.36 12.49 15.03
CA HIS A 361 -7.31 13.86 15.54
C HIS A 361 -8.68 14.41 15.94
N ARG A 362 -9.60 13.54 16.38
CA ARG A 362 -10.94 13.93 16.84
C ARG A 362 -10.96 14.90 18.02
N GLY A 363 -9.83 15.23 18.63
CA GLY A 363 -9.71 16.27 19.66
C GLY A 363 -9.54 17.69 19.09
N GLU A 364 -9.12 17.78 17.83
CA GLU A 364 -8.72 19.01 17.15
C GLU A 364 -9.86 19.48 16.23
N PHE A 365 -10.14 20.78 16.17
CA PHE A 365 -11.22 21.30 15.33
C PHE A 365 -10.93 21.09 13.84
N GLY A 366 -9.71 21.37 13.38
CA GLY A 366 -9.31 21.16 11.98
C GLY A 366 -9.47 19.70 11.56
N GLY A 367 -8.99 18.75 12.39
CA GLY A 367 -9.20 17.32 12.16
C GLY A 367 -10.68 16.93 12.08
N ARG A 368 -11.56 17.50 12.90
CA ARG A 368 -13.02 17.23 12.77
C ARG A 368 -13.61 17.84 11.51
N LEU A 369 -13.19 19.05 11.15
CA LEU A 369 -13.72 19.79 10.01
C LEU A 369 -13.34 19.13 8.69
N ILE A 370 -12.09 18.67 8.55
CA ILE A 370 -11.61 17.96 7.35
C ILE A 370 -12.37 16.65 7.16
N TYR A 371 -12.46 15.80 8.18
CA TYR A 371 -13.21 14.56 8.05
C TYR A 371 -14.69 14.79 7.78
N TRP A 372 -15.28 15.82 8.38
CA TRP A 372 -16.64 16.23 8.04
C TRP A 372 -16.77 16.62 6.57
N ALA A 373 -15.81 17.36 5.99
CA ALA A 373 -15.81 17.74 4.58
C ALA A 373 -15.67 16.53 3.66
N LEU A 374 -14.74 15.63 3.96
CA LEU A 374 -14.49 14.41 3.18
C LEU A 374 -15.69 13.46 3.15
N GLU A 375 -16.54 13.51 4.18
CA GLU A 375 -17.73 12.65 4.34
C GLU A 375 -19.04 13.31 3.84
N GLN A 376 -19.00 14.52 3.27
CA GLN A 376 -20.22 15.17 2.78
C GLN A 376 -20.80 14.46 1.54
N GLU A 377 -22.12 14.24 1.55
CA GLU A 377 -22.82 13.69 0.38
C GLU A 377 -22.73 14.66 -0.81
N GLY A 378 -22.35 14.15 -1.99
CA GLY A 378 -22.28 14.93 -3.23
C GLY A 378 -21.09 15.90 -3.33
N GLY A 379 -20.21 15.95 -2.31
CA GLY A 379 -19.01 16.80 -2.31
C GLY A 379 -17.82 16.22 -1.55
N GLY A 380 -17.95 15.04 -0.93
CA GLY A 380 -16.87 14.34 -0.22
C GLY A 380 -15.88 13.64 -1.15
N ALA A 381 -14.78 13.17 -0.59
CA ALA A 381 -13.75 12.43 -1.32
C ALA A 381 -13.98 10.93 -1.23
N GLU A 382 -13.69 10.21 -2.31
CA GLU A 382 -13.74 8.75 -2.32
C GLU A 382 -12.60 8.17 -1.46
N LEU A 383 -12.91 7.13 -0.67
CA LEU A 383 -11.89 6.41 0.09
C LEU A 383 -11.00 5.60 -0.87
N GLN A 384 -9.70 5.87 -0.84
CA GLN A 384 -8.75 5.30 -1.79
C GLN A 384 -8.20 3.94 -1.32
N THR A 385 -8.15 3.70 -0.02
CA THR A 385 -7.51 2.53 0.62
C THR A 385 -8.53 1.51 1.11
N GLY A 386 -8.06 0.29 1.39
CA GLY A 386 -8.87 -0.83 1.87
C GLY A 386 -9.43 -1.65 0.70
N GLU A 387 -10.05 -2.78 1.04
CA GLU A 387 -10.69 -3.66 0.05
C GLU A 387 -11.77 -2.90 -0.74
N GLY A 388 -11.64 -2.91 -2.07
CA GLY A 388 -12.51 -2.19 -3.00
C GLY A 388 -12.23 -0.69 -3.13
N GLY A 389 -11.22 -0.15 -2.43
CA GLY A 389 -10.77 1.24 -2.61
C GLY A 389 -10.12 1.46 -3.98
N ALA A 390 -10.06 2.72 -4.44
CA ALA A 390 -9.55 3.02 -5.78
C ALA A 390 -8.07 2.62 -6.00
N ILE A 391 -7.24 2.59 -4.95
CA ILE A 391 -5.85 2.08 -5.04
C ILE A 391 -5.86 0.55 -5.19
N ASP A 392 -6.70 -0.15 -4.44
CA ASP A 392 -6.86 -1.60 -4.56
C ASP A 392 -7.23 -2.00 -6.00
N GLN A 393 -8.27 -1.37 -6.53
CA GLN A 393 -8.73 -1.58 -7.91
C GLN A 393 -7.64 -1.26 -8.95
N ALA A 394 -6.83 -0.24 -8.72
CA ALA A 394 -5.74 0.12 -9.63
C ALA A 394 -4.59 -0.90 -9.57
N VAL A 395 -4.29 -1.45 -8.39
CA VAL A 395 -3.26 -2.48 -8.23
C VAL A 395 -3.74 -3.83 -8.76
N GLU A 396 -5.02 -4.18 -8.64
CA GLU A 396 -5.60 -5.40 -9.21
C GLU A 396 -5.55 -5.45 -10.75
N GLN A 397 -5.47 -4.29 -11.41
CA GLN A 397 -5.36 -4.20 -12.87
C GLN A 397 -3.95 -4.49 -13.39
N GLU A 398 -2.96 -4.57 -12.51
CA GLU A 398 -1.58 -4.90 -12.90
C GLU A 398 -1.39 -6.42 -12.99
N ASP A 399 -0.83 -6.87 -14.12
CA ASP A 399 -0.58 -8.29 -14.40
C ASP A 399 0.40 -8.94 -13.41
N GLU A 400 1.23 -8.12 -12.73
CA GLU A 400 2.19 -8.58 -11.74
C GLU A 400 2.22 -7.66 -10.54
N ARG A 401 2.34 -8.28 -9.37
CA ARG A 401 2.51 -7.58 -8.11
C ARG A 401 3.90 -6.97 -8.00
N ARG A 402 4.01 -5.67 -8.30
CA ARG A 402 5.26 -4.90 -8.20
C ARG A 402 5.60 -4.52 -6.75
N TYR A 403 6.86 -4.71 -6.34
CA TYR A 403 7.40 -3.99 -5.19
C TYR A 403 7.50 -2.49 -5.49
N ARG A 404 7.20 -1.65 -4.50
CA ARG A 404 7.24 -0.19 -4.64
C ARG A 404 7.69 0.50 -3.35
N VAL A 405 8.22 1.70 -3.50
CA VAL A 405 8.57 2.59 -2.38
C VAL A 405 7.62 3.78 -2.37
N VAL A 406 6.89 3.98 -1.28
CA VAL A 406 5.96 5.10 -1.13
C VAL A 406 6.44 5.99 0.00
N VAL A 407 6.63 7.27 -0.29
CA VAL A 407 7.11 8.28 0.64
C VAL A 407 6.05 9.35 0.84
N PHE A 408 5.74 9.66 2.09
CA PHE A 408 4.89 10.79 2.44
C PHE A 408 5.66 11.76 3.33
N ASN A 409 6.20 12.81 2.71
CA ASN A 409 6.82 13.93 3.38
C ASN A 409 5.78 15.01 3.68
N GLY A 410 5.16 14.91 4.85
CA GLY A 410 4.14 15.88 5.28
C GLY A 410 3.94 15.83 6.78
N CYS A 411 2.96 16.51 7.34
CA CYS A 411 2.72 16.44 8.78
C CYS A 411 2.04 15.14 9.19
N ARG A 412 2.64 14.35 10.11
CA ARG A 412 2.01 13.16 10.74
C ARG A 412 1.52 12.10 9.76
N THR A 413 2.22 11.87 8.66
CA THR A 413 1.78 10.93 7.61
C THR A 413 1.85 9.46 8.04
N GLN A 414 2.45 9.17 9.21
CA GLN A 414 2.40 7.84 9.84
C GLN A 414 0.97 7.33 10.06
N ASP A 415 -0.01 8.24 10.15
CA ASP A 415 -1.41 7.90 10.37
C ASP A 415 -2.04 7.19 9.16
N TYR A 416 -1.42 7.29 7.98
CA TYR A 416 -1.84 6.57 6.77
C TYR A 416 -1.50 5.08 6.83
N GLU A 417 -0.47 4.71 7.58
CA GLU A 417 0.19 3.40 7.54
C GLU A 417 -0.83 2.26 7.67
N ARG A 418 -1.72 2.32 8.66
CA ARG A 418 -2.70 1.26 8.90
C ARG A 418 -3.62 1.03 7.70
N SER A 419 -4.09 2.10 7.06
CA SER A 419 -5.05 2.02 5.98
C SER A 419 -4.39 1.58 4.67
N ILE A 420 -3.19 2.10 4.39
CA ILE A 420 -2.37 1.66 3.25
C ILE A 420 -2.05 0.17 3.39
N ARG A 421 -1.56 -0.27 4.56
CA ARG A 421 -1.25 -1.68 4.83
C ARG A 421 -2.49 -2.59 4.81
N GLY A 422 -3.67 -2.03 5.05
CA GLY A 422 -4.95 -2.72 4.93
C GLY A 422 -5.49 -2.78 3.50
N THR A 423 -4.81 -2.15 2.53
CA THR A 423 -5.18 -2.18 1.12
C THR A 423 -4.52 -3.40 0.46
N PRO A 424 -5.28 -4.28 -0.21
CA PRO A 424 -4.68 -5.39 -0.95
C PRO A 424 -3.62 -4.89 -1.95
N GLY A 425 -2.54 -5.66 -2.09
CA GLY A 425 -1.40 -5.29 -2.93
C GLY A 425 -0.46 -4.21 -2.35
N MET A 426 -0.77 -3.59 -1.20
CA MET A 426 0.05 -2.56 -0.53
C MET A 426 0.59 -3.01 0.85
N ASP A 427 0.79 -4.32 1.04
CA ASP A 427 1.30 -4.88 2.29
C ASP A 427 2.82 -4.64 2.50
N ASP A 428 3.35 -5.08 3.63
CA ASP A 428 4.76 -4.92 4.02
C ASP A 428 5.75 -5.76 3.20
N ARG A 429 5.28 -6.56 2.23
CA ARG A 429 6.08 -7.35 1.29
C ARG A 429 6.18 -6.69 -0.08
N SER A 430 5.13 -5.98 -0.51
CA SER A 430 5.09 -5.30 -1.81
C SER A 430 5.24 -3.79 -1.73
N THR A 431 5.28 -3.20 -0.54
CA THR A 431 5.41 -1.75 -0.40
C THR A 431 6.32 -1.40 0.77
N GLU A 432 7.43 -0.72 0.51
CA GLU A 432 8.11 0.02 1.56
C GLU A 432 7.39 1.36 1.73
N LEU A 433 7.04 1.70 2.96
CA LEU A 433 6.37 2.95 3.26
C LEU A 433 7.29 3.79 4.17
N ILE A 434 7.63 4.99 3.71
CA ILE A 434 8.38 6.00 4.47
C ILE A 434 7.41 7.15 4.79
N THR A 435 7.16 7.34 6.08
CA THR A 435 6.23 8.35 6.60
C THR A 435 6.93 9.28 7.57
N THR A 436 6.23 10.31 8.02
CA THR A 436 6.71 11.25 9.02
C THR A 436 5.92 11.09 10.30
N ARG A 437 6.60 11.19 11.44
CA ARG A 437 5.94 11.13 12.76
C ARG A 437 5.45 12.50 13.26
N GLN A 438 6.12 13.55 12.80
CA GLN A 438 5.98 14.89 13.35
C GLN A 438 5.59 15.88 12.25
N THR A 439 5.40 17.13 12.65
CA THR A 439 5.29 18.25 11.71
C THR A 439 6.61 18.39 10.97
N VAL A 440 6.55 18.33 9.64
CA VAL A 440 7.66 18.74 8.78
C VAL A 440 7.40 20.18 8.40
N TYR A 441 8.37 21.05 8.66
CA TYR A 441 8.33 22.46 8.26
C TYR A 441 9.17 22.60 6.99
N GLY A 442 8.70 23.36 6.00
CA GLY A 442 9.45 23.48 4.76
C GLY A 442 9.14 24.74 3.97
N ASP A 443 10.20 25.47 3.65
CA ASP A 443 10.43 25.98 2.31
C ASP A 443 11.70 25.32 1.73
N GLU A 444 12.88 25.46 2.33
CA GLU A 444 14.14 24.92 1.75
C GLU A 444 14.39 23.42 2.01
N THR A 445 13.89 22.87 3.12
CA THR A 445 14.18 21.48 3.54
C THR A 445 13.49 20.43 2.66
N VAL A 446 12.37 20.78 2.02
CA VAL A 446 11.56 19.87 1.20
C VAL A 446 12.32 19.41 -0.03
N TRP A 447 12.89 20.34 -0.80
CA TRP A 447 13.60 20.02 -2.05
C TRP A 447 14.89 19.27 -1.78
N ASN A 448 15.61 19.62 -0.71
CA ASN A 448 16.81 18.91 -0.28
C ASN A 448 16.48 17.48 0.14
N THR A 449 15.37 17.27 0.84
CA THR A 449 14.91 15.93 1.24
C THR A 449 14.56 15.08 0.01
N LEU A 450 13.85 15.65 -0.97
CA LEU A 450 13.58 15.00 -2.24
C LEU A 450 14.87 14.65 -2.99
N ALA A 451 15.78 15.61 -3.08
CA ALA A 451 17.10 15.42 -3.68
C ALA A 451 17.85 14.24 -3.07
N ALA A 452 17.94 14.20 -1.73
CA ALA A 452 18.56 13.10 -1.00
C ALA A 452 17.86 11.76 -1.28
N PHE A 453 16.53 11.74 -1.36
CA PHE A 453 15.77 10.56 -1.72
C PHE A 453 16.07 10.06 -3.14
N LEU A 454 16.05 10.96 -4.15
CA LEU A 454 16.36 10.63 -5.54
C LEU A 454 17.79 10.09 -5.68
N ASP A 455 18.76 10.76 -5.04
CA ASP A 455 20.16 10.34 -5.04
C ASP A 455 20.33 8.97 -4.37
N SER A 456 19.52 8.68 -3.35
CA SER A 456 19.51 7.39 -2.67
C SER A 456 18.98 6.26 -3.55
N ILE A 457 17.84 6.47 -4.22
CA ILE A 457 17.24 5.46 -5.10
C ILE A 457 18.14 5.19 -6.30
N ILE A 458 18.68 6.22 -6.96
CA ILE A 458 19.60 6.09 -8.09
C ILE A 458 20.94 5.49 -7.62
N GLY A 459 21.40 5.88 -6.44
CA GLY A 459 22.62 5.36 -5.81
C GLY A 459 22.46 3.95 -5.22
N GLN A 460 21.29 3.35 -5.33
CA GLN A 460 20.99 2.00 -4.84
C GLN A 460 21.26 1.80 -3.35
N GLN A 461 21.01 2.83 -2.52
CA GLN A 461 21.28 2.75 -1.08
C GLN A 461 20.22 1.95 -0.33
N SER A 462 20.53 1.54 0.90
CA SER A 462 19.55 0.85 1.75
C SER A 462 18.37 1.76 2.15
N ALA A 463 17.28 1.16 2.62
CA ALA A 463 16.15 1.88 3.20
C ALA A 463 16.59 2.74 4.39
N GLU A 464 17.48 2.23 5.23
CA GLU A 464 18.06 2.97 6.35
C GLU A 464 18.97 4.11 5.92
N GLU A 465 19.80 3.92 4.89
CA GLU A 465 20.63 4.99 4.33
C GLU A 465 19.76 6.08 3.68
N THR A 466 18.72 5.69 2.96
CA THR A 466 17.72 6.61 2.39
C THR A 466 17.07 7.47 3.47
N VAL A 467 16.53 6.84 4.52
CA VAL A 467 15.89 7.56 5.63
C VAL A 467 16.88 8.48 6.33
N ARG A 468 18.10 8.00 6.59
CA ARG A 468 19.15 8.81 7.23
C ARG A 468 19.54 10.02 6.37
N GLY A 469 19.68 9.84 5.07
CA GLY A 469 19.97 10.92 4.12
C GLY A 469 18.85 11.96 4.09
N MET A 470 17.59 11.51 4.07
CA MET A 470 16.42 12.39 4.16
C MET A 470 16.35 13.13 5.50
N GLU A 471 16.63 12.47 6.62
CA GLU A 471 16.65 13.08 7.96
C GLU A 471 17.72 14.16 8.10
N GLN A 472 18.89 13.98 7.50
CA GLN A 472 19.98 14.98 7.50
C GLN A 472 19.57 16.29 6.82
N GLN A 473 18.61 16.26 5.89
CA GLN A 473 18.10 17.47 5.23
C GLN A 473 17.05 18.21 6.07
N GLN A 474 16.69 17.66 7.24
CA GLN A 474 15.69 18.21 8.15
C GLN A 474 16.31 18.63 9.50
N GLU A 475 17.64 18.77 9.58
CA GLU A 475 18.41 18.99 10.82
C GLU A 475 18.03 20.25 11.60
N ASP A 476 17.45 21.27 10.95
CA ASP A 476 16.97 22.49 11.61
C ASP A 476 15.60 22.35 12.28
N ASN A 477 14.96 21.17 12.21
CA ASN A 477 13.69 20.93 12.89
C ASN A 477 13.93 20.66 14.39
N PRO A 478 13.40 21.50 15.32
CA PRO A 478 13.65 21.38 16.77
C PRO A 478 13.04 20.13 17.43
N ALA A 479 12.36 19.28 16.65
CA ALA A 479 11.79 18.01 17.05
C ALA A 479 12.87 16.96 17.42
N GLN A 480 13.06 16.70 18.72
CA GLN A 480 13.92 15.61 19.19
C GLN A 480 13.29 14.24 18.83
N GLY A 481 13.88 13.55 17.85
CA GLY A 481 13.54 12.19 17.43
C GLY A 481 13.32 12.07 15.92
N GLY A 482 13.82 10.99 15.31
CA GLY A 482 13.78 10.77 13.85
C GLY A 482 12.42 11.11 13.23
N ILE A 483 12.45 12.04 12.27
CA ILE A 483 11.27 12.62 11.61
C ILE A 483 10.64 11.55 10.72
N PHE A 484 11.48 10.86 9.95
CA PHE A 484 11.05 9.82 9.05
C PHE A 484 10.98 8.48 9.78
N ARG A 485 9.94 7.72 9.44
CA ARG A 485 9.73 6.36 9.90
C ARG A 485 9.43 5.50 8.70
N ARG A 486 10.18 4.42 8.57
CA ARG A 486 9.85 3.34 7.66
C ARG A 486 8.96 2.28 8.32
N SER A 487 8.12 1.64 7.53
CA SER A 487 7.26 0.55 7.99
C SER A 487 7.21 -0.65 7.03
N GLY A 488 8.21 -0.84 6.17
CA GLY A 488 8.40 -2.11 5.47
C GLY A 488 9.11 -3.16 6.32
N SER A 489 8.78 -4.43 6.09
CA SER A 489 9.49 -5.53 6.72
C SER A 489 10.86 -5.70 6.05
N ARG A 490 11.91 -6.05 6.82
CA ARG A 490 12.94 -6.91 6.21
C ARG A 490 12.17 -8.15 5.80
N TYR A 491 12.28 -8.64 4.57
CA TYR A 491 11.58 -9.84 4.13
C TYR A 491 11.61 -10.95 5.22
N ASP A 492 10.55 -11.03 6.03
CA ASP A 492 10.37 -11.98 7.13
C ASP A 492 8.90 -12.41 7.12
N PRO A 493 8.56 -13.42 6.32
CA PRO A 493 7.18 -13.88 6.16
C PRO A 493 6.65 -14.67 7.38
N ARG A 494 7.29 -14.58 8.55
CA ARG A 494 6.77 -15.15 9.81
C ARG A 494 5.71 -14.26 10.49
N THR A 495 5.42 -13.08 9.97
CA THR A 495 4.33 -12.22 10.43
C THR A 495 2.99 -12.68 9.83
N ARG A 496 2.47 -13.82 10.31
CA ARG A 496 1.03 -14.09 10.43
C ARG A 496 0.75 -14.87 11.71
#